data_AF-A0A225UUG2-F1
#
_entry.id   AF-A0A225UUG2-F1
#
_cell.length_a   1.000
_cell.length_b   1.000
_cell.length_c   1.000
_cell.angle_alpha   90.00
_cell.angle_beta   90.00
_cell.angle_gamma   90.00
#
_symmetry.space_group_name_H-M   'P 1'
#
loop_
_entity.id
_entity.type
_entity.pdbx_description
1 polymer ?
#
loop_
_entity_poly.entity_id
_entity_poly.type
_entity_poly.pdbx_seq_one_letter_code
_entity_poly.pdbx_strand_id
1 'polypeptide(L)'
;MRLMVYPMPLISDLLVDLDKAVWYCSLDMASGFWAVTMTDRAREISAFITPFGLFEWGRMPFGLKNTPQIYQRLVDNALYGFLKISP
;
A
#
# COMPACT_ATOMS: atom_id res chain seq x y z
N MET A 1 19.50 -3.21 -8.74
CA MET A 1 18.54 -3.16 -7.60
C MET A 1 17.77 -1.84 -7.72
N ARG A 2 16.51 -1.87 -8.18
CA ARG A 2 15.70 -0.64 -8.29
C ARG A 2 14.94 -0.49 -6.99
N LEU A 3 15.26 0.54 -6.20
CA LEU A 3 14.45 0.88 -5.02
C LEU A 3 13.03 1.19 -5.52
N MET A 4 12.02 0.53 -4.95
CA MET A 4 10.63 0.93 -5.17
C MET A 4 10.39 2.22 -4.41
N VAL A 5 10.61 3.33 -5.08
CA VAL A 5 10.24 4.67 -4.61
C VAL A 5 8.96 5.03 -5.34
N TYR A 6 7.85 5.06 -4.63
CA TYR A 6 6.58 5.58 -5.15
C TYR A 6 6.34 6.95 -4.52
N PRO A 7 6.10 8.01 -5.32
CA PRO A 7 5.85 9.34 -4.78
C PRO A 7 4.53 9.31 -4.00
N MET A 8 4.61 9.58 -2.70
CA MET A 8 3.42 9.76 -1.89
C MET A 8 2.89 11.18 -2.12
N PRO A 9 1.60 11.37 -2.43
CA PRO A 9 1.02 12.69 -2.59
C PRO A 9 1.09 13.49 -1.29
N LEU A 10 1.20 14.82 -1.38
CA LEU A 10 1.11 15.67 -0.21
C LEU A 10 -0.34 15.73 0.27
N ILE A 11 -0.55 15.87 1.58
CA ILE A 11 -1.91 15.96 2.11
C ILE A 11 -2.65 17.21 1.60
N SER A 12 -1.93 18.30 1.30
CA SER A 12 -2.53 19.50 0.69
C SER A 12 -3.18 19.16 -0.64
N ASP A 13 -2.49 18.41 -1.48
CA ASP A 13 -2.89 18.11 -2.85
C ASP A 13 -4.13 17.21 -2.86
N LEU A 14 -4.25 16.33 -1.85
CA LEU A 14 -5.42 15.48 -1.65
C LEU A 14 -6.66 16.25 -1.18
N LEU A 15 -6.49 17.43 -0.56
CA LEU A 15 -7.57 18.21 0.05
C LEU A 15 -8.08 19.33 -0.86
N VAL A 16 -7.38 19.69 -1.94
CA VAL A 16 -7.72 20.82 -2.84
C VAL A 16 -9.13 20.70 -3.43
N ASP A 17 -9.59 19.50 -3.76
CA ASP A 17 -10.89 19.29 -4.40
C ASP A 17 -11.99 18.86 -3.43
N LEU A 18 -11.68 18.78 -2.13
CA LEU A 18 -12.64 18.31 -1.14
C LEU A 18 -13.82 19.28 -1.01
N ASP A 19 -13.60 20.59 -1.13
CA ASP A 19 -14.62 21.63 -0.94
C ASP A 19 -15.78 21.60 -1.96
N LYS A 20 -15.64 20.85 -3.06
CA LYS A 20 -16.63 20.77 -4.15
C LYS A 20 -17.73 19.75 -3.93
N ALA A 21 -17.58 18.86 -2.95
CA ALA A 21 -18.53 17.77 -2.69
C ALA A 21 -19.46 18.09 -1.50
N VAL A 22 -20.73 17.72 -1.62
CA VAL A 22 -21.74 17.87 -0.54
C VAL A 22 -21.78 16.64 0.38
N TRP A 23 -21.36 15.49 -0.15
CA TRP A 23 -21.40 14.20 0.54
C TRP A 23 -20.06 13.50 0.41
N TYR A 24 -19.57 12.95 1.51
CA TYR A 24 -18.33 12.18 1.57
C TYR A 24 -18.61 10.77 2.08
N CYS A 25 -17.86 9.81 1.55
CA CYS A 25 -17.83 8.43 2.04
C CYS A 25 -16.39 8.07 2.35
N SER A 26 -16.14 7.58 3.56
CA SER A 26 -14.85 7.02 3.95
C SER A 26 -14.93 5.50 3.88
N LEU A 27 -13.99 4.89 3.15
CA LEU A 27 -13.87 3.44 3.01
C LEU A 27 -12.51 3.01 3.54
N ASP A 28 -12.50 2.10 4.50
CA ASP A 28 -11.28 1.48 5.01
C ASP A 28 -11.15 0.05 4.49
N MET A 29 -9.97 -0.29 3.96
CA MET A 29 -9.67 -1.66 3.55
C MET A 29 -8.99 -2.38 4.70
N ALA A 30 -9.80 -3.01 5.55
CA ALA A 30 -9.31 -3.83 6.66
C ALA A 30 -8.32 -4.89 6.13
N SER A 31 -7.13 -4.94 6.72
CA SER A 31 -6.04 -5.83 6.30
C SER A 31 -5.61 -5.65 4.83
N GLY A 32 -5.73 -4.45 4.27
CA GLY A 32 -5.42 -4.17 2.86
C GLY A 32 -4.02 -4.58 2.41
N PHE A 33 -3.02 -4.56 3.31
CA PHE A 33 -1.67 -5.03 2.98
C PHE A 33 -1.62 -6.52 2.63
N TRP A 34 -2.47 -7.36 3.22
CA TRP A 34 -2.50 -8.79 2.91
C TRP A 34 -3.00 -9.10 1.49
N ALA A 35 -3.62 -8.12 0.82
CA ALA A 35 -3.93 -8.24 -0.61
C ALA A 35 -2.65 -8.31 -1.47
N VAL A 36 -1.53 -7.76 -1.00
CA VAL A 36 -0.25 -7.74 -1.72
C VAL A 36 0.50 -9.05 -1.52
N THR A 37 0.87 -9.70 -2.62
CA THR A 37 1.75 -10.87 -2.62
C THR A 37 3.21 -10.46 -2.39
N MET A 38 3.93 -11.27 -1.61
CA MET A 38 5.37 -11.07 -1.42
C MET A 38 6.15 -11.71 -2.57
N THR A 39 7.17 -11.01 -3.08
CA THR A 39 8.16 -11.60 -3.99
C THR A 39 9.02 -12.62 -3.24
N ASP A 40 9.55 -13.65 -3.90
CA ASP A 40 10.36 -14.70 -3.25
C ASP A 40 11.50 -14.14 -2.39
N ARG A 41 12.26 -13.17 -2.92
CA ARG A 41 13.31 -12.48 -2.15
C ARG A 41 12.76 -11.79 -0.89
N ALA A 42 11.59 -11.18 -0.99
CA ALA A 42 10.97 -10.49 0.14
C ALA A 42 10.49 -11.48 1.21
N ARG A 43 10.05 -12.68 0.81
CA ARG A 43 9.66 -13.75 1.72
C ARG A 43 10.86 -14.21 2.56
N GLU A 44 11.97 -14.53 1.89
CA GLU A 44 13.22 -14.99 2.52
C GLU A 44 13.74 -13.98 3.56
N ILE A 45 13.81 -12.68 3.22
CA ILE A 45 14.30 -11.64 4.15
C ILE A 45 13.32 -11.32 5.28
N SER A 46 12.03 -11.67 5.11
CA SER A 46 10.98 -11.43 6.10
C SER A 46 10.71 -12.64 6.99
N ALA A 47 11.51 -13.70 6.86
CA ALA A 47 11.38 -14.89 7.68
C ALA A 47 11.54 -14.57 9.17
N PHE A 48 10.73 -15.20 10.01
CA PHE A 48 10.73 -14.99 11.45
C PHE A 48 10.75 -16.31 12.20
N ILE A 49 11.39 -16.31 13.36
CA ILE A 49 11.53 -17.50 14.20
C ILE A 49 10.43 -17.50 15.25
N THR A 50 9.78 -18.64 15.40
CA THR A 50 8.90 -18.96 16.52
C THR A 50 9.49 -20.13 17.30
N PRO A 51 9.02 -20.41 18.53
CA PRO A 51 9.41 -21.62 19.26
C PRO A 51 9.14 -22.94 18.50
N PHE A 52 8.28 -22.89 17.47
CA PHE A 52 7.89 -24.06 16.67
C PHE A 52 8.65 -24.17 15.33
N GLY A 53 9.52 -23.22 15.01
CA GLY A 53 10.32 -23.23 13.78
C GLY A 53 10.41 -21.87 13.08
N LEU A 54 11.01 -21.89 11.89
CA LEU A 54 11.16 -20.73 11.00
C LEU A 54 9.96 -20.64 10.04
N PHE A 55 9.35 -19.47 9.97
CA PHE A 55 8.19 -19.21 9.11
C PHE A 55 8.44 -18.01 8.21
N GLU A 56 7.77 -17.99 7.06
CA GLU A 56 7.85 -16.91 6.07
C GLU A 56 6.48 -16.33 5.77
N TRP A 57 6.46 -15.06 5.38
CA TRP A 57 5.23 -14.37 4.98
C TRP A 57 4.93 -14.55 3.50
N GLY A 58 3.82 -15.21 3.15
CA GLY A 58 3.35 -15.28 1.76
C GLY A 58 2.67 -14.00 1.25
N ARG A 59 2.13 -13.20 2.18
CA ARG A 59 1.48 -11.90 1.93
C ARG A 59 2.17 -10.82 2.75
N MET A 60 2.07 -9.57 2.30
CA MET A 60 2.83 -8.48 2.90
C MET A 60 2.49 -8.29 4.39
N PRO A 61 3.45 -8.50 5.32
CA PRO A 61 3.22 -8.28 6.74
C PRO A 61 3.18 -6.79 7.08
N PHE A 62 2.60 -6.48 8.24
CA PHE A 62 2.67 -5.15 8.82
C PHE A 62 4.10 -4.85 9.29
N GLY A 63 4.52 -3.59 9.22
CA GLY A 63 5.81 -3.12 9.76
C GLY A 63 6.96 -3.06 8.74
N LEU A 64 6.79 -3.47 7.48
CA LEU A 64 7.82 -3.23 6.47
C LEU A 64 7.81 -1.75 6.04
N LYS A 65 9.01 -1.15 5.93
CA LYS A 65 9.19 0.27 5.60
C LYS A 65 8.51 0.71 4.31
N ASN A 66 8.47 -0.16 3.31
CA ASN A 66 7.96 0.17 1.97
C ASN A 66 6.49 -0.23 1.76
N THR A 67 5.85 -0.85 2.74
CA THR A 67 4.44 -1.28 2.69
C THR A 67 3.49 -0.19 2.22
N PRO A 68 3.46 1.03 2.81
CA PRO A 68 2.50 2.07 2.40
C PRO A 68 2.70 2.52 0.95
N GLN A 69 3.95 2.60 0.46
CA GLN A 69 4.25 3.01 -0.91
C GLN A 69 3.78 1.98 -1.94
N ILE A 70 3.99 0.69 -1.65
CA ILE A 70 3.55 -0.39 -2.52
C ILE A 70 2.03 -0.47 -2.54
N TYR A 71 1.40 -0.28 -1.38
CA TYR A 71 -0.05 -0.26 -1.25
C TYR A 71 -0.67 0.94 -1.98
N GLN A 72 -0.11 2.15 -1.82
CA GLN A 72 -0.55 3.34 -2.55
C GLN A 72 -0.51 3.12 -4.06
N ARG A 73 0.61 2.60 -4.59
CA ARG A 73 0.72 2.24 -6.01
C ARG A 73 -0.35 1.25 -6.47
N LEU A 74 -0.67 0.25 -5.64
CA LEU A 74 -1.71 -0.72 -5.96
C LEU A 74 -3.08 -0.06 -6.05
N VAL A 75 -3.42 0.81 -5.10
CA VAL A 75 -4.69 1.55 -5.08
C VAL A 75 -4.78 2.49 -6.28
N ASP A 76 -3.72 3.25 -6.58
CA ASP A 76 -3.69 4.17 -7.71
C ASP A 76 -3.83 3.44 -9.05
N ASN A 77 -3.22 2.27 -9.19
CA ASN A 77 -3.41 1.41 -10.37
C ASN A 77 -4.84 0.85 -10.47
N ALA A 78 -5.43 0.43 -9.34
CA ALA A 78 -6.78 -0.14 -9.32
C ALA A 78 -7.87 0.91 -9.61
N LEU A 79 -7.64 2.15 -9.20
CA LEU A 79 -8.53 3.29 -9.41
C LEU A 79 -8.15 4.13 -10.64
N TYR A 80 -7.14 3.70 -11.39
CA TYR A 80 -6.69 4.38 -12.60
C TYR A 80 -7.85 4.48 -13.61
N GLY A 81 -8.13 5.70 -14.07
CA GLY A 81 -9.26 6.00 -14.95
C GLY A 81 -10.57 6.37 -14.24
N PHE A 82 -10.69 6.10 -12.94
CA PHE A 82 -11.80 6.57 -12.10
C PHE A 82 -11.45 7.83 -11.31
N LEU A 83 -10.18 8.00 -10.94
CA LEU A 83 -9.66 9.19 -10.28
C LEU A 83 -9.27 10.25 -11.31
N LYS A 84 -9.89 11.43 -11.25
CA LYS A 84 -9.35 12.65 -11.89
C LYS A 84 -8.29 13.24 -10.96
N ILE A 85 -7.10 12.67 -10.95
CA ILE A 85 -5.95 13.32 -10.33
C ILE A 85 -5.48 14.34 -11.36
N SER A 86 -5.67 15.64 -11.08
CA SER A 86 -5.06 16.69 -11.92
C SER A 86 -3.53 16.46 -11.93
N PRO A 87 -2.86 16.61 -13.10
CA PRO A 87 -1.40 16.43 -13.19
C PRO A 87 -0.64 17.39 -12.27
#